data_AF-A0A953JRF8-F1
#
_entry.id   AF-A0A953JRF8-F1
#
_cell.length_a   1.000
_cell.length_b   1.000
_cell.length_c   1.000
_cell.angle_alpha   90.00
_cell.angle_beta   90.00
_cell.angle_gamma   90.00
#
_symmetry.space_group_name_H-M   'P 1'
#
loop_
_entity.id
_entity.type
_entity.pdbx_description
1 polymer ?
#
loop_
_entity_poly.entity_id
_entity_poly.type
_entity_poly.pdbx_seq_one_letter_code
_entity_poly.pdbx_strand_id
1 'polypeptide(L)'
;MSGKRFRIVAAFASALMLSACAPSPTPDLLVPASPTSGLRMMTYNLLGAQADGNVYSEWAGWAARVRQLRPDILVVQEAQADDVGALYGLTGEYKVATYTTWECDVKGNPEGVAILVRNGLDVVGSGGGHVGGSCLDPSMRRVLVWVDLDLASGPLRVYGTHLTAGGGAAAASREAQMRAIRARIVADDPAGTRRWVLAGDINAAPGSFGFRLLLGDIASDAAPYRFVDSFAVDHPSASDPAVCPTVPNDPVSMAALLADQQHVRDCGYTSGWPKDDNLLGCDLLSLCTSWERRRDLSVRERIDYVLFAEGAPIEVRWTFVPNRSDPDWAAVGSEWFRLSDHLPYVVDLQIGSGDLPDQPAS
;
A
#
# COMPACT_ATOMS: atom_id res chain seq x y z
N MET A 1 58.36 -21.89 16.99
CA MET A 1 57.69 -20.62 16.61
C MET A 1 56.54 -20.91 15.64
N SER A 2 55.33 -21.25 16.12
CA SER A 2 54.16 -21.49 15.24
C SER A 2 52.83 -21.38 16.02
N GLY A 3 52.58 -20.24 16.65
CA GLY A 3 51.36 -20.05 17.45
C GLY A 3 50.77 -18.63 17.41
N LYS A 4 51.54 -17.64 16.98
CA LYS A 4 51.08 -16.24 16.88
C LYS A 4 50.42 -15.90 15.53
N ARG A 5 50.76 -16.61 14.45
CA ARG A 5 50.18 -16.36 13.11
C ARG A 5 48.74 -16.89 12.95
N PHE A 6 48.38 -17.97 13.64
CA PHE A 6 47.02 -18.53 13.59
C PHE A 6 45.97 -17.67 14.31
N ARG A 7 46.34 -16.97 15.38
CA ARG A 7 45.41 -16.12 16.14
C ARG A 7 45.02 -14.84 15.39
N ILE A 8 45.91 -14.31 14.55
CA ILE A 8 45.63 -13.10 13.75
C ILE A 8 44.70 -13.43 12.58
N VAL A 9 44.86 -14.59 11.93
CA VAL A 9 43.97 -15.03 10.83
C VAL A 9 42.56 -15.35 11.34
N ALA A 10 42.44 -16.00 12.51
CA ALA A 10 41.14 -16.27 13.11
C ALA A 10 40.40 -14.98 13.54
N ALA A 11 41.11 -14.00 14.12
CA ALA A 11 40.52 -12.72 14.49
C ALA A 11 40.07 -11.88 13.27
N PHE A 12 40.82 -11.91 12.17
CA PHE A 12 40.42 -11.27 10.91
C PHE A 12 39.22 -11.97 10.26
N ALA A 13 39.18 -13.30 10.26
CA ALA A 13 38.04 -14.06 9.73
C ALA A 13 36.76 -13.83 10.55
N SER A 14 36.86 -13.72 11.88
CA SER A 14 35.72 -13.38 12.75
C SER A 14 35.26 -11.92 12.56
N ALA A 15 36.18 -10.98 12.35
CA ALA A 15 35.83 -9.59 12.04
C ALA A 15 35.19 -9.43 10.64
N LEU A 16 35.68 -10.18 9.64
CA LEU A 16 35.09 -10.23 8.28
C LEU A 16 33.70 -10.89 8.27
N MET A 17 33.49 -11.94 9.07
CA MET A 17 32.17 -12.56 9.24
C MET A 17 31.19 -11.63 9.97
N LEU A 18 31.65 -10.86 10.97
CA LEU A 18 30.81 -9.88 11.67
C LEU A 18 30.46 -8.68 10.77
N SER A 19 31.35 -8.26 9.86
CA SER A 19 31.02 -7.24 8.85
C SER A 19 30.11 -7.74 7.73
N ALA A 20 30.05 -9.05 7.49
CA ALA A 20 29.11 -9.65 6.53
C ALA A 20 27.69 -9.84 7.11
N CYS A 21 27.54 -9.71 8.43
CA CYS A 21 26.25 -9.63 9.12
C CYS A 21 25.88 -8.18 9.49
N ALA A 22 26.75 -7.21 9.22
CA ALA A 22 26.37 -5.81 9.32
C ALA A 22 25.37 -5.54 8.21
N PRO A 23 24.20 -4.98 8.54
CA PRO A 23 23.26 -4.66 7.50
C PRO A 23 23.86 -3.67 6.50
N SER A 24 23.62 -3.90 5.22
CA SER A 24 24.04 -2.98 4.17
C SER A 24 23.54 -1.56 4.49
N PRO A 25 24.35 -0.51 4.25
CA PRO A 25 23.90 0.86 4.43
C PRO A 25 22.63 1.10 3.61
N THR A 26 21.71 1.93 4.14
CA THR A 26 20.52 2.39 3.42
C THR A 26 20.94 2.81 2.01
N PRO A 27 20.28 2.32 0.94
CA PRO A 27 20.66 2.68 -0.42
C PRO A 27 20.70 4.20 -0.60
N ASP A 28 21.61 4.66 -1.45
CA ASP A 28 21.65 6.05 -1.88
C ASP A 28 20.26 6.47 -2.34
N LEU A 29 19.82 7.65 -1.88
CA LEU A 29 18.55 8.28 -2.23
C LEU A 29 18.30 8.17 -3.73
N LEU A 30 17.38 7.31 -4.14
CA LEU A 30 16.75 7.46 -5.43
C LEU A 30 15.84 8.67 -5.30
N VAL A 31 16.09 9.64 -6.15
CA VAL A 31 15.26 10.83 -6.30
C VAL A 31 14.21 10.46 -7.36
N PRO A 32 13.01 9.94 -7.02
CA PRO A 32 11.89 10.26 -7.87
C PRO A 32 11.77 11.78 -7.76
N ALA A 33 11.92 12.48 -8.88
CA ALA A 33 11.71 13.91 -8.92
C ALA A 33 10.42 14.20 -8.15
N SER A 34 10.52 15.01 -7.09
CA SER A 34 9.32 15.52 -6.44
C SER A 34 8.46 16.13 -7.55
N PRO A 35 7.14 15.92 -7.54
CA PRO A 35 6.29 16.58 -8.52
C PRO A 35 6.64 18.06 -8.50
N THR A 36 7.00 18.63 -9.66
CA THR A 36 7.28 20.06 -9.76
C THR A 36 6.02 20.88 -9.45
N SER A 37 4.85 20.24 -9.51
CA SER A 37 3.54 20.68 -9.04
C SER A 37 2.66 19.45 -8.74
N GLY A 38 1.72 19.56 -7.79
CA GLY A 38 0.75 18.51 -7.46
C GLY A 38 0.93 17.90 -6.07
N LEU A 39 0.26 16.76 -5.83
CA LEU A 39 0.35 15.96 -4.62
C LEU A 39 0.80 14.54 -4.98
N ARG A 40 1.85 14.04 -4.32
CA ARG A 40 2.18 12.62 -4.34
C ARG A 40 1.46 11.89 -3.21
N MET A 41 0.70 10.87 -3.56
CA MET A 41 0.08 9.97 -2.60
C MET A 41 0.73 8.59 -2.65
N MET A 42 0.79 7.93 -1.50
CA MET A 42 1.26 6.56 -1.36
C MET A 42 0.30 5.81 -0.44
N THR A 43 -0.13 4.62 -0.85
CA THR A 43 -0.80 3.66 0.05
C THR A 43 0.11 2.45 0.26
N TYR A 44 0.17 1.95 1.49
CA TYR A 44 1.11 0.89 1.85
C TYR A 44 0.61 0.03 3.03
N ASN A 45 0.23 -1.22 2.75
CA ASN A 45 0.01 -2.22 3.78
C ASN A 45 1.35 -2.69 4.38
N LEU A 46 1.54 -2.44 5.68
CA LEU A 46 2.80 -2.67 6.38
C LEU A 46 2.98 -4.10 6.90
N LEU A 47 1.90 -4.87 7.02
CA LEU A 47 1.89 -6.16 7.73
C LEU A 47 2.47 -6.03 9.16
N GLY A 48 1.99 -5.04 9.92
CA GLY A 48 2.57 -4.61 11.20
C GLY A 48 2.69 -5.71 12.24
N ALA A 49 1.70 -6.60 12.38
CA ALA A 49 1.80 -7.73 13.32
C ALA A 49 2.90 -8.75 12.96
N GLN A 50 3.44 -8.69 11.75
CA GLN A 50 4.55 -9.52 11.30
C GLN A 50 5.87 -8.76 11.24
N ALA A 51 5.91 -7.49 11.65
CA ALA A 51 7.14 -6.71 11.65
C ALA A 51 8.20 -7.36 12.54
N ASP A 52 9.37 -7.63 11.98
CA ASP A 52 10.55 -7.94 12.76
C ASP A 52 11.24 -6.62 13.16
N GLY A 53 11.59 -6.51 14.44
CA GLY A 53 12.39 -5.42 14.98
C GLY A 53 13.76 -5.87 15.50
N ASN A 54 14.02 -7.19 15.53
CA ASN A 54 15.15 -7.80 16.21
C ASN A 54 16.26 -8.22 15.24
N VAL A 55 15.93 -8.79 14.07
CA VAL A 55 16.94 -9.29 13.11
C VAL A 55 17.05 -8.38 11.90
N TYR A 56 15.91 -7.94 11.36
CA TYR A 56 15.82 -6.96 10.28
C TYR A 56 14.91 -5.85 10.77
N SER A 57 15.37 -4.60 10.85
CA SER A 57 14.48 -3.51 11.26
C SER A 57 13.53 -3.17 10.10
N GLU A 58 12.37 -3.83 10.03
CA GLU A 58 11.34 -3.56 9.01
C GLU A 58 10.91 -2.08 9.05
N TRP A 59 10.82 -1.50 10.26
CA TRP A 59 10.59 -0.07 10.47
C TRP A 59 11.59 0.83 9.74
N ALA A 60 12.89 0.50 9.79
CA ALA A 60 13.91 1.25 9.07
C ALA A 60 13.77 1.11 7.54
N GLY A 61 13.37 -0.09 7.07
CA GLY A 61 13.02 -0.33 5.69
C GLY A 61 11.85 0.57 5.24
N TRP A 62 10.69 0.47 5.90
CA TRP A 62 9.53 1.28 5.52
C TRP A 62 9.84 2.78 5.53
N ALA A 63 10.53 3.26 6.57
CA ALA A 63 10.95 4.66 6.66
C ALA A 63 11.91 5.06 5.53
N ALA A 64 12.81 4.17 5.11
CA ALA A 64 13.70 4.43 3.98
C ALA A 64 12.90 4.58 2.66
N ARG A 65 11.88 3.77 2.40
CA ARG A 65 11.04 3.91 1.20
C ARG A 65 10.18 5.15 1.24
N VAL A 66 9.63 5.51 2.41
CA VAL A 66 8.91 6.78 2.56
C VAL A 66 9.85 7.96 2.29
N ARG A 67 11.08 7.94 2.83
CA ARG A 67 12.11 8.97 2.54
C ARG A 67 12.55 8.99 1.08
N GLN A 68 12.57 7.84 0.40
CA GLN A 68 12.93 7.73 -1.00
C GLN A 68 11.80 8.26 -1.90
N LEU A 69 10.58 7.73 -1.75
CA LEU A 69 9.43 8.03 -2.60
C LEU A 69 8.86 9.41 -2.32
N ARG A 70 9.08 9.92 -1.10
CA ARG A 70 8.73 11.26 -0.68
C ARG A 70 7.24 11.58 -0.96
N PRO A 71 6.26 10.75 -0.56
CA PRO A 71 4.86 11.12 -0.70
C PRO A 71 4.52 12.36 0.13
N ASP A 72 3.57 13.16 -0.31
CA ASP A 72 3.01 14.24 0.50
C ASP A 72 1.93 13.71 1.45
N ILE A 73 1.23 12.65 1.03
CA ILE A 73 0.23 11.93 1.83
C ILE A 73 0.53 10.43 1.78
N LEU A 74 0.62 9.81 2.94
CA LEU A 74 0.88 8.39 3.11
C LEU A 74 -0.30 7.75 3.87
N VAL A 75 -0.94 6.76 3.27
CA VAL A 75 -2.00 5.96 3.91
C VAL A 75 -1.45 4.57 4.17
N VAL A 76 -1.34 4.17 5.44
CA VAL A 76 -0.79 2.88 5.83
C VAL A 76 -1.84 1.97 6.45
N GLN A 77 -1.77 0.69 6.13
CA GLN A 77 -2.69 -0.36 6.60
C GLN A 77 -1.94 -1.45 7.35
N GLU A 78 -2.69 -2.27 8.12
CA GLU A 78 -2.12 -3.25 9.06
C GLU A 78 -1.14 -2.61 10.04
N ALA A 79 -1.27 -1.31 10.29
CA ALA A 79 -0.33 -0.57 11.10
C ALA A 79 -0.71 -0.68 12.57
N GLN A 80 0.23 -1.12 13.40
CA GLN A 80 0.15 -1.03 14.85
C GLN A 80 0.66 0.34 15.33
N ALA A 81 0.38 0.69 16.58
CA ALA A 81 0.77 1.98 17.14
C ALA A 81 2.30 2.21 17.07
N ASP A 82 3.08 1.17 17.32
CA ASP A 82 4.54 1.21 17.26
C ASP A 82 5.05 1.41 15.82
N ASP A 83 4.39 0.83 14.83
CA ASP A 83 4.73 1.01 13.41
C ASP A 83 4.54 2.47 12.97
N VAL A 84 3.40 3.05 13.35
CA VAL A 84 3.08 4.46 13.07
C VAL A 84 4.07 5.37 13.77
N GLY A 85 4.40 5.09 15.04
CA GLY A 85 5.39 5.82 15.82
C GLY A 85 6.80 5.75 15.20
N ALA A 86 7.20 4.57 14.72
CA ALA A 86 8.49 4.36 14.09
C ALA A 86 8.59 5.07 12.73
N LEU A 87 7.55 4.98 11.88
CA LEU A 87 7.49 5.71 10.62
C LEU A 87 7.61 7.22 10.83
N TYR A 88 6.84 7.76 11.79
CA TYR A 88 6.94 9.17 12.18
C TYR A 88 8.36 9.54 12.66
N GLY A 89 8.90 8.78 13.62
CA GLY A 89 10.19 9.07 14.25
C GLY A 89 11.39 8.93 13.33
N LEU A 90 11.39 7.95 12.42
CA LEU A 90 12.51 7.66 11.51
C LEU A 90 12.50 8.50 10.24
N THR A 91 11.34 9.04 9.85
CA THR A 91 11.25 9.93 8.67
C THR A 91 11.45 11.39 9.05
N GLY A 92 10.95 11.85 10.20
CA GLY A 92 11.09 13.24 10.69
C GLY A 92 10.38 14.33 9.86
N GLU A 93 9.81 13.97 8.70
CA GLU A 93 9.19 14.89 7.74
C GLU A 93 7.66 14.84 7.74
N TYR A 94 7.04 13.99 8.56
CA TYR A 94 5.61 13.73 8.53
C TYR A 94 4.97 13.99 9.89
N LYS A 95 3.65 14.22 9.89
CA LYS A 95 2.79 14.20 11.07
C LYS A 95 1.71 13.14 10.89
N VAL A 96 1.35 12.46 11.99
CA VAL A 96 0.21 11.54 12.00
C VAL A 96 -1.06 12.39 12.06
N ALA A 97 -1.84 12.43 10.98
CA ALA A 97 -3.05 13.23 10.89
C ALA A 97 -4.27 12.51 11.50
N THR A 98 -4.32 11.18 11.32
CA THR A 98 -5.33 10.31 11.94
C THR A 98 -4.80 8.88 12.02
N TYR A 99 -5.25 8.14 13.03
CA TYR A 99 -5.01 6.71 13.19
C TYR A 99 -6.22 6.09 13.89
N THR A 100 -6.73 4.99 13.35
CA THR A 100 -7.82 4.24 13.98
C THR A 100 -7.56 2.75 13.82
N THR A 101 -7.57 2.04 14.94
CA THR A 101 -7.44 0.58 14.99
C THR A 101 -8.74 -0.09 14.60
N TRP A 102 -8.69 -1.30 14.08
CA TRP A 102 -9.88 -2.11 13.88
C TRP A 102 -10.54 -2.41 15.22
N GLU A 103 -11.87 -2.51 15.20
CA GLU A 103 -12.61 -2.95 16.37
C GLU A 103 -12.74 -4.47 16.35
N CYS A 104 -12.61 -5.05 17.55
CA CYS A 104 -12.64 -6.49 17.77
C CYS A 104 -11.49 -7.25 17.08
N ASP A 105 -10.36 -6.58 16.86
CA ASP A 105 -9.12 -7.27 16.52
C ASP A 105 -8.71 -8.16 17.71
N VAL A 106 -8.52 -9.45 17.43
CA VAL A 106 -8.13 -10.46 18.44
C VAL A 106 -6.63 -10.46 18.72
N LYS A 107 -5.85 -9.68 17.95
CA LYS A 107 -4.41 -9.52 18.17
C LYS A 107 -4.13 -8.74 19.46
N GLY A 108 -3.04 -9.11 20.13
CA GLY A 108 -2.60 -8.42 21.36
C GLY A 108 -2.19 -6.96 21.16
N ASN A 109 -1.79 -6.60 19.94
CA ASN A 109 -1.57 -5.22 19.49
C ASN A 109 -2.48 -4.97 18.26
N PRO A 110 -3.57 -4.21 18.41
CA PRO A 110 -4.53 -4.00 17.35
C PRO A 110 -3.91 -3.30 16.14
N GLU A 111 -4.21 -3.83 14.95
CA GLU A 111 -3.85 -3.18 13.69
C GLU A 111 -4.91 -2.15 13.29
N GLY A 112 -4.53 -1.23 12.41
CA GLY A 112 -5.40 -0.15 11.98
C GLY A 112 -5.03 0.44 10.65
N VAL A 113 -5.57 1.63 10.41
CA VAL A 113 -5.23 2.47 9.27
C VAL A 113 -4.82 3.85 9.79
N ALA A 114 -3.69 4.35 9.31
CA ALA A 114 -3.22 5.70 9.60
C ALA A 114 -3.07 6.51 8.32
N ILE A 115 -3.30 7.82 8.41
CA ILE A 115 -2.91 8.79 7.39
C ILE A 115 -1.82 9.68 7.98
N LEU A 116 -0.65 9.65 7.36
CA LEU A 116 0.46 10.53 7.64
C LEU A 116 0.54 11.58 6.54
N VAL A 117 0.77 12.83 6.92
CA VAL A 117 0.84 13.97 6.01
C VAL A 117 2.19 14.64 6.18
N ARG A 118 2.84 15.00 5.08
CA ARG A 118 4.12 15.71 5.10
C ARG A 118 4.01 17.07 5.79
N ASN A 119 5.04 17.44 6.53
CA ASN A 119 5.21 18.76 7.12
C ASN A 119 5.21 19.83 6.02
N GLY A 120 4.29 20.80 6.13
CA GLY A 120 4.07 21.85 5.12
C GLY A 120 2.72 21.78 4.42
N LEU A 121 1.97 20.68 4.56
CA LEU A 121 0.55 20.63 4.21
C LEU A 121 -0.33 20.94 5.41
N ASP A 122 -1.33 21.80 5.22
CA ASP A 122 -2.26 22.19 6.26
C ASP A 122 -3.38 21.18 6.40
N VAL A 123 -3.47 20.58 7.60
CA VAL A 123 -4.54 19.67 7.99
C VAL A 123 -5.53 20.47 8.81
N VAL A 124 -6.75 20.61 8.29
CA VAL A 124 -7.81 21.44 8.90
C VAL A 124 -8.90 20.61 9.59
N GLY A 125 -8.91 19.29 9.35
CA GLY A 125 -9.81 18.36 10.02
C GLY A 125 -9.30 16.93 9.86
N SER A 126 -9.65 16.07 10.81
CA SER A 126 -9.41 14.63 10.67
C SER A 126 -10.39 13.83 11.53
N GLY A 127 -10.54 12.55 11.19
CA GLY A 127 -11.38 11.63 11.95
C GLY A 127 -11.35 10.23 11.38
N GLY A 128 -12.29 9.42 11.86
CA GLY A 128 -12.45 8.05 11.40
C GLY A 128 -13.57 7.33 12.13
N GLY A 129 -13.94 6.18 11.61
CA GLY A 129 -14.94 5.31 12.22
C GLY A 129 -14.90 3.91 11.62
N HIS A 130 -15.62 3.00 12.28
CA HIS A 130 -15.66 1.61 11.85
C HIS A 130 -16.62 1.39 10.69
N VAL A 131 -16.22 0.52 9.76
CA VAL A 131 -17.01 0.01 8.64
C VAL A 131 -17.14 -1.52 8.77
N GLY A 132 -18.35 -2.02 8.56
CA GLY A 132 -18.70 -3.42 8.83
C GLY A 132 -19.73 -3.55 9.96
N GLY A 133 -20.48 -4.64 9.92
CA GLY A 133 -21.67 -4.83 10.76
C GLY A 133 -21.50 -5.71 11.99
N SER A 134 -20.34 -6.36 12.18
CA SER A 134 -20.16 -7.34 13.26
C SER A 134 -18.72 -7.49 13.74
N CYS A 135 -18.53 -8.09 14.90
CA CYS A 135 -17.22 -8.48 15.43
C CYS A 135 -16.88 -9.97 15.24
N LEU A 136 -17.60 -10.65 14.36
CA LEU A 136 -17.32 -12.05 14.04
C LEU A 136 -16.29 -12.09 12.93
N ASP A 137 -15.23 -12.87 13.08
CA ASP A 137 -14.31 -13.20 11.99
C ASP A 137 -15.06 -13.99 10.91
N PRO A 138 -14.93 -13.66 9.60
CA PRO A 138 -14.05 -12.66 8.98
C PRO A 138 -14.63 -11.24 8.85
N SER A 139 -15.85 -11.03 9.34
CA SER A 139 -16.66 -9.82 9.20
C SER A 139 -16.32 -8.68 10.16
N MET A 140 -15.05 -8.59 10.59
CA MET A 140 -14.55 -7.59 11.55
C MET A 140 -14.96 -6.16 11.20
N ARG A 141 -15.08 -5.32 12.23
CA ARG A 141 -15.32 -3.89 12.09
C ARG A 141 -14.00 -3.19 11.70
N ARG A 142 -13.73 -3.23 10.39
CA ARG A 142 -12.65 -2.49 9.72
C ARG A 142 -12.86 -0.99 9.87
N VAL A 143 -11.99 -0.16 9.30
CA VAL A 143 -12.03 1.30 9.51
C VAL A 143 -12.06 2.07 8.19
N LEU A 144 -12.73 3.21 8.22
CA LEU A 144 -12.56 4.30 7.26
C LEU A 144 -12.10 5.52 8.05
N VAL A 145 -10.88 5.97 7.79
CA VAL A 145 -10.31 7.20 8.36
C VAL A 145 -10.28 8.30 7.32
N TRP A 146 -10.21 9.56 7.74
CA TRP A 146 -10.12 10.68 6.83
C TRP A 146 -9.32 11.85 7.38
N VAL A 147 -8.79 12.66 6.47
CA VAL A 147 -8.16 13.95 6.74
C VAL A 147 -8.63 14.98 5.71
N ASP A 148 -8.90 16.19 6.17
CA ASP A 148 -9.18 17.35 5.34
C ASP A 148 -7.93 18.20 5.22
N LEU A 149 -7.52 18.46 3.98
CA LEU A 149 -6.40 19.30 3.63
C LEU A 149 -6.90 20.62 3.05
N ASP A 150 -6.29 21.72 3.49
CA ASP A 150 -6.45 23.01 2.83
C ASP A 150 -5.28 23.22 1.87
N LEU A 151 -5.57 23.18 0.57
CA LEU A 151 -4.57 23.33 -0.49
C LEU A 151 -4.79 24.67 -1.19
N ALA A 152 -3.74 25.19 -1.82
CA ALA A 152 -3.84 26.39 -2.65
C ALA A 152 -4.86 26.24 -3.81
N SER A 153 -5.14 25.02 -4.26
CA SER A 153 -6.14 24.69 -5.28
C SER A 153 -7.55 24.41 -4.71
N GLY A 154 -7.75 24.61 -3.42
CA GLY A 154 -8.99 24.36 -2.68
C GLY A 154 -8.92 23.13 -1.77
N PRO A 155 -9.96 22.90 -0.96
CA PRO A 155 -9.97 21.81 0.02
C PRO A 155 -9.97 20.44 -0.68
N LEU A 156 -9.33 19.46 -0.04
CA LEU A 156 -9.32 18.06 -0.47
C LEU A 156 -9.51 17.15 0.74
N ARG A 157 -10.49 16.25 0.69
CA ARG A 157 -10.61 15.17 1.67
C ARG A 157 -9.88 13.91 1.20
N VAL A 158 -9.03 13.35 2.04
CA VAL A 158 -8.39 12.05 1.81
C VAL A 158 -8.99 11.03 2.76
N TYR A 159 -9.49 9.93 2.22
CA TYR A 159 -9.93 8.76 2.97
C TYR A 159 -8.87 7.66 2.95
N GLY A 160 -8.76 6.92 4.05
CA GLY A 160 -7.92 5.74 4.21
C GLY A 160 -8.74 4.53 4.67
N THR A 161 -8.48 3.34 4.12
CA THR A 161 -9.17 2.11 4.54
C THR A 161 -8.31 0.85 4.43
N HIS A 162 -8.76 -0.23 5.06
CA HIS A 162 -8.27 -1.60 4.84
C HIS A 162 -9.44 -2.58 5.02
N LEU A 163 -9.86 -3.25 3.95
CA LEU A 163 -11.06 -4.11 3.97
C LEU A 163 -10.76 -5.56 4.35
N THR A 164 -11.81 -6.32 4.66
CA THR A 164 -11.68 -7.75 5.00
C THR A 164 -11.00 -8.54 3.89
N ALA A 165 -9.90 -9.24 4.21
CA ALA A 165 -9.18 -10.15 3.31
C ALA A 165 -9.86 -11.53 3.19
N GLY A 166 -9.59 -12.25 2.09
CA GLY A 166 -10.02 -13.64 1.89
C GLY A 166 -11.29 -13.82 1.04
N GLY A 167 -11.70 -15.08 0.85
CA GLY A 167 -12.85 -15.49 0.04
C GLY A 167 -14.11 -15.85 0.85
N GLY A 168 -15.13 -16.39 0.18
CA GLY A 168 -16.36 -16.89 0.83
C GLY A 168 -17.08 -15.83 1.67
N ALA A 169 -17.35 -16.13 2.95
CA ALA A 169 -17.99 -15.19 3.87
C ALA A 169 -17.19 -13.88 4.05
N ALA A 170 -15.85 -13.93 3.92
CA ALA A 170 -15.00 -12.76 4.00
C ALA A 170 -15.21 -11.82 2.81
N ALA A 171 -15.41 -12.38 1.61
CA ALA A 171 -15.75 -11.60 0.42
C ALA A 171 -17.11 -10.91 0.57
N ALA A 172 -18.13 -11.60 1.10
CA ALA A 172 -19.43 -11.00 1.38
C ALA A 172 -19.33 -9.84 2.39
N SER A 173 -18.52 -9.98 3.44
CA SER A 173 -18.26 -8.88 4.38
C SER A 173 -17.56 -7.70 3.70
N ARG A 174 -16.53 -7.97 2.90
CA ARG A 174 -15.81 -6.93 2.16
C ARG A 174 -16.75 -6.16 1.23
N GLU A 175 -17.64 -6.83 0.52
CA GLU A 175 -18.63 -6.16 -0.32
C GLU A 175 -19.61 -5.28 0.48
N ALA A 176 -20.02 -5.72 1.68
CA ALA A 176 -20.84 -4.89 2.56
C ALA A 176 -20.08 -3.64 3.05
N GLN A 177 -18.79 -3.79 3.36
CA GLN A 177 -17.90 -2.67 3.71
C GLN A 177 -17.74 -1.70 2.52
N MET A 178 -17.57 -2.20 1.29
CA MET A 178 -17.49 -1.36 0.07
C MET A 178 -18.76 -0.52 -0.13
N ARG A 179 -19.95 -1.12 0.02
CA ARG A 179 -21.22 -0.38 -0.03
C ARG A 179 -21.30 0.71 1.04
N ALA A 180 -20.92 0.37 2.27
CA ALA A 180 -20.93 1.32 3.39
C ALA A 180 -19.97 2.50 3.17
N ILE A 181 -18.75 2.23 2.69
CA ILE A 181 -17.77 3.28 2.35
C ILE A 181 -18.30 4.17 1.23
N ARG A 182 -18.82 3.58 0.15
CA ARG A 182 -19.36 4.35 -0.97
C ARG A 182 -20.51 5.25 -0.53
N ALA A 183 -21.46 4.70 0.23
CA ALA A 183 -22.56 5.48 0.80
C ALA A 183 -22.07 6.61 1.71
N ARG A 184 -21.05 6.34 2.54
CA ARG A 184 -20.47 7.34 3.43
C ARG A 184 -19.79 8.48 2.66
N ILE A 185 -18.93 8.16 1.70
CA ILE A 185 -18.20 9.17 0.90
C ILE A 185 -19.18 10.05 0.12
N VAL A 186 -20.23 9.48 -0.46
CA VAL A 186 -21.29 10.23 -1.14
C VAL A 186 -22.04 11.15 -0.18
N ALA A 187 -22.37 10.67 1.03
CA ALA A 187 -23.04 11.48 2.04
C ALA A 187 -22.16 12.63 2.57
N ASP A 188 -20.84 12.42 2.58
CA ASP A 188 -19.86 13.43 3.02
C ASP A 188 -19.59 14.51 1.94
N ASP A 189 -20.08 14.35 0.70
CA ASP A 189 -19.98 15.33 -0.39
C ASP A 189 -21.38 15.80 -0.88
N PRO A 190 -22.21 16.41 -0.02
CA PRO A 190 -23.58 16.80 -0.36
C PRO A 190 -23.66 17.90 -1.43
N ALA A 191 -22.61 18.72 -1.54
CA ALA A 191 -22.49 19.74 -2.58
C ALA A 191 -21.99 19.15 -3.92
N GLY A 192 -21.64 17.86 -3.93
CA GLY A 192 -21.17 17.15 -5.12
C GLY A 192 -19.90 17.73 -5.69
N THR A 193 -19.02 18.31 -4.86
CA THR A 193 -17.76 18.97 -5.26
C THR A 193 -16.73 18.00 -5.81
N ARG A 194 -16.88 16.71 -5.48
CA ARG A 194 -16.02 15.61 -5.95
C ARG A 194 -14.55 15.79 -5.56
N ARG A 195 -14.27 16.60 -4.54
CA ARG A 195 -12.93 16.90 -4.02
C ARG A 195 -12.54 15.93 -2.91
N TRP A 196 -12.47 14.66 -3.28
CA TRP A 196 -12.02 13.62 -2.38
C TRP A 196 -11.23 12.54 -3.11
N VAL A 197 -10.38 11.85 -2.36
CA VAL A 197 -9.65 10.65 -2.77
C VAL A 197 -9.81 9.57 -1.71
N LEU A 198 -9.92 8.31 -2.11
CA LEU A 198 -9.94 7.14 -1.23
C LEU A 198 -8.72 6.28 -1.53
N ALA A 199 -7.89 6.03 -0.52
CA ALA A 199 -6.71 5.19 -0.65
C ALA A 199 -6.72 4.02 0.33
N GLY A 200 -6.16 2.88 -0.07
CA GLY A 200 -5.97 1.76 0.83
C GLY A 200 -5.97 0.38 0.17
N ASP A 201 -5.73 -0.63 1.02
CA ASP A 201 -5.88 -2.04 0.67
C ASP A 201 -7.37 -2.42 0.67
N ILE A 202 -7.92 -2.59 -0.53
CA ILE A 202 -9.31 -2.92 -0.76
C ILE A 202 -9.53 -4.44 -0.70
N ASN A 203 -8.48 -5.26 -0.65
CA ASN A 203 -8.54 -6.73 -0.61
C ASN A 203 -9.37 -7.35 -1.75
N ALA A 204 -9.40 -6.68 -2.90
CA ALA A 204 -10.12 -7.13 -4.08
C ALA A 204 -9.32 -6.82 -5.35
N ALA A 205 -9.23 -7.80 -6.24
CA ALA A 205 -8.57 -7.67 -7.53
C ALA A 205 -9.32 -6.68 -8.46
N PRO A 206 -8.61 -6.09 -9.43
CA PRO A 206 -9.25 -5.35 -10.52
C PRO A 206 -10.27 -6.25 -11.23
N GLY A 207 -11.40 -5.67 -11.64
CA GLY A 207 -12.47 -6.40 -12.34
C GLY A 207 -13.30 -7.36 -11.49
N SER A 208 -12.90 -7.67 -10.25
CA SER A 208 -13.71 -8.49 -9.33
C SER A 208 -15.07 -7.84 -9.05
N PHE A 209 -16.09 -8.66 -8.76
CA PHE A 209 -17.46 -8.17 -8.52
C PHE A 209 -17.50 -7.09 -7.42
N GLY A 210 -16.85 -7.34 -6.27
CA GLY A 210 -16.79 -6.37 -5.18
C GLY A 210 -16.09 -5.07 -5.56
N PHE A 211 -14.99 -5.13 -6.32
CA PHE A 211 -14.32 -3.92 -6.77
C PHE A 211 -15.18 -3.11 -7.75
N ARG A 212 -15.81 -3.77 -8.73
CA ARG A 212 -16.79 -3.13 -9.63
C ARG A 212 -17.98 -2.52 -8.90
N LEU A 213 -18.39 -3.11 -7.78
CA LEU A 213 -19.40 -2.54 -6.90
C LEU A 213 -18.93 -1.23 -6.28
N LEU A 214 -17.69 -1.20 -5.77
CA LEU A 214 -17.09 0.01 -5.20
C LEU A 214 -16.99 1.12 -6.25
N LEU A 215 -16.61 0.79 -7.49
CA LEU A 215 -16.55 1.74 -8.60
C LEU A 215 -17.93 2.27 -9.02
N GLY A 216 -19.01 1.55 -8.71
CA GLY A 216 -20.37 1.90 -9.16
C GLY A 216 -20.67 1.41 -10.57
N ASP A 217 -19.94 0.41 -11.08
CA ASP A 217 -20.18 -0.22 -12.38
C ASP A 217 -21.31 -1.25 -12.36
N ILE A 218 -21.90 -1.46 -11.19
CA ILE A 218 -23.04 -2.35 -10.98
C ILE A 218 -24.23 -1.47 -10.62
N ALA A 219 -25.28 -1.55 -11.45
CA ALA A 219 -26.44 -0.66 -11.42
C ALA A 219 -27.30 -0.73 -10.13
N SER A 220 -26.96 -1.60 -9.17
CA SER A 220 -27.76 -1.84 -7.97
C SER A 220 -27.68 -0.71 -6.94
N ASP A 221 -26.72 0.20 -7.04
CA ASP A 221 -26.54 1.31 -6.08
C ASP A 221 -26.41 2.65 -6.82
N ALA A 222 -27.51 3.37 -6.99
CA ALA A 222 -27.51 4.72 -7.58
C ALA A 222 -26.73 5.69 -6.67
N ALA A 223 -25.58 6.16 -7.16
CA ALA A 223 -24.84 7.28 -6.57
C ALA A 223 -24.66 8.36 -7.64
N PRO A 224 -24.44 9.63 -7.25
CA PRO A 224 -24.36 10.74 -8.19
C PRO A 224 -23.14 10.67 -9.15
N TYR A 225 -22.16 9.82 -8.86
CA TYR A 225 -20.96 9.63 -9.68
C TYR A 225 -20.35 8.23 -9.45
N ARG A 226 -19.54 7.79 -10.40
CA ARG A 226 -18.67 6.62 -10.26
C ARG A 226 -17.39 6.96 -9.51
N PHE A 227 -16.74 5.94 -8.96
CA PHE A 227 -15.36 6.06 -8.49
C PHE A 227 -14.44 5.62 -9.62
N VAL A 228 -13.33 6.33 -9.78
CA VAL A 228 -12.34 6.13 -10.83
C VAL A 228 -11.06 5.62 -10.18
N ASP A 229 -10.53 4.52 -10.71
CA ASP A 229 -9.24 3.96 -10.31
C ASP A 229 -8.10 4.71 -11.01
N SER A 230 -7.27 5.40 -10.23
CA SER A 230 -6.19 6.22 -10.77
C SER A 230 -5.17 5.42 -11.58
N PHE A 231 -4.91 4.15 -11.23
CA PHE A 231 -4.01 3.31 -12.02
C PHE A 231 -4.59 2.98 -13.39
N ALA A 232 -5.89 2.71 -13.47
CA ALA A 232 -6.57 2.45 -14.75
C ALA A 232 -6.68 3.70 -15.64
N VAL A 233 -6.49 4.91 -15.09
CA VAL A 233 -6.38 6.14 -15.90
C VAL A 233 -5.05 6.18 -16.65
N ASP A 234 -3.96 5.82 -15.98
CA ASP A 234 -2.59 5.83 -16.54
C ASP A 234 -2.29 4.55 -17.35
N HIS A 235 -2.82 3.41 -16.91
CA HIS A 235 -2.72 2.09 -17.55
C HIS A 235 -4.13 1.52 -17.86
N PRO A 236 -4.79 1.95 -18.95
CA PRO A 236 -6.17 1.56 -19.27
C PRO A 236 -6.44 0.04 -19.30
N SER A 237 -5.44 -0.73 -19.75
CA SER A 237 -5.50 -2.21 -19.80
C SER A 237 -5.72 -2.86 -18.44
N ALA A 238 -5.31 -2.21 -17.33
CA ALA A 238 -5.42 -2.75 -15.98
C ALA A 238 -6.86 -2.99 -15.51
N SER A 239 -7.84 -2.38 -16.19
CA SER A 239 -9.27 -2.57 -15.91
C SER A 239 -9.91 -3.72 -16.70
N ASP A 240 -9.23 -4.24 -17.73
CA ASP A 240 -9.76 -5.28 -18.60
C ASP A 240 -9.27 -6.66 -18.14
N PRO A 241 -10.14 -7.51 -17.55
CA PRO A 241 -9.75 -8.85 -17.09
C PRO A 241 -9.38 -9.82 -18.23
N ALA A 242 -9.69 -9.49 -19.49
CA ALA A 242 -9.22 -10.26 -20.64
C ALA A 242 -7.76 -9.94 -20.99
N VAL A 243 -7.31 -8.72 -20.70
CA VAL A 243 -5.92 -8.30 -20.89
C VAL A 243 -5.11 -8.59 -19.63
N CYS A 244 -5.60 -8.17 -18.46
CA CYS A 244 -4.98 -8.32 -17.15
C CYS A 244 -5.77 -9.32 -16.28
N PRO A 245 -5.60 -10.64 -16.50
CA PRO A 245 -6.34 -11.66 -15.77
C PRO A 245 -5.85 -11.81 -14.32
N THR A 246 -6.62 -12.53 -13.52
CA THR A 246 -6.17 -12.94 -12.19
C THR A 246 -4.84 -13.70 -12.27
N VAL A 247 -3.94 -13.35 -11.36
CA VAL A 247 -2.62 -13.96 -11.29
C VAL A 247 -2.76 -15.48 -11.10
N PRO A 248 -2.08 -16.30 -11.92
CA PRO A 248 -2.21 -17.74 -11.85
C PRO A 248 -1.59 -18.31 -10.57
N ASN A 249 -2.15 -19.41 -10.07
CA ASN A 249 -1.62 -20.11 -8.89
C ASN A 249 -0.64 -21.24 -9.25
N ASP A 250 -0.39 -21.51 -10.53
CA ASP A 250 0.52 -22.57 -10.97
C ASP A 250 1.89 -21.99 -11.40
N PRO A 251 3.01 -22.69 -11.12
CA PRO A 251 4.35 -22.16 -11.40
C PRO A 251 4.67 -21.89 -12.87
N VAL A 252 4.07 -22.64 -13.80
CA VAL A 252 4.38 -22.51 -15.23
C VAL A 252 3.75 -21.24 -15.78
N SER A 253 2.48 -21.02 -15.50
CA SER A 253 1.78 -19.80 -15.89
C SER A 253 2.34 -18.57 -15.18
N MET A 254 2.73 -18.70 -13.90
CA MET A 254 3.41 -17.62 -13.17
C MET A 254 4.75 -17.25 -13.82
N ALA A 255 5.57 -18.23 -14.20
CA ALA A 255 6.83 -17.98 -14.89
C ALA A 255 6.62 -17.32 -16.26
N ALA A 256 5.57 -17.73 -16.99
CA ALA A 256 5.21 -17.10 -18.26
C ALA A 256 4.77 -15.64 -18.07
N LEU A 257 3.97 -15.35 -17.04
CA LEU A 257 3.58 -13.99 -16.68
C LEU A 257 4.81 -13.12 -16.32
N LEU A 258 5.70 -13.65 -15.48
CA LEU A 258 6.93 -12.96 -15.04
C LEU A 258 7.93 -12.70 -16.17
N ALA A 259 7.87 -13.47 -17.27
CA ALA A 259 8.72 -13.25 -18.43
C ALA A 259 8.34 -11.97 -19.21
N ASP A 260 7.12 -11.48 -19.07
CA ASP A 260 6.65 -10.24 -19.67
C ASP A 260 6.58 -9.10 -18.62
N GLN A 261 7.72 -8.47 -18.39
CA GLN A 261 7.84 -7.38 -17.41
C GLN A 261 6.98 -6.17 -17.76
N GLN A 262 6.73 -5.91 -19.05
CA GLN A 262 5.88 -4.80 -19.47
C GLN A 262 4.43 -5.10 -19.14
N HIS A 263 3.97 -6.33 -19.41
CA HIS A 263 2.63 -6.75 -19.04
C HIS A 263 2.40 -6.71 -17.52
N VAL A 264 3.36 -7.17 -16.72
CA VAL A 264 3.31 -7.06 -15.25
C VAL A 264 3.14 -5.62 -14.79
N ARG A 265 3.88 -4.68 -15.41
CA ARG A 265 3.76 -3.25 -15.12
C ARG A 265 2.42 -2.67 -15.56
N ASP A 266 1.97 -2.96 -16.78
CA ASP A 266 0.71 -2.43 -17.31
C ASP A 266 -0.54 -2.96 -16.59
N CYS A 267 -0.45 -4.14 -15.99
CA CYS A 267 -1.51 -4.68 -15.13
C CYS A 267 -1.36 -4.30 -13.66
N GLY A 268 -0.28 -3.61 -13.30
CA GLY A 268 0.01 -3.20 -11.94
C GLY A 268 0.25 -4.37 -10.99
N TYR A 269 0.65 -5.53 -11.49
CA TYR A 269 0.91 -6.65 -10.59
C TYR A 269 2.16 -6.40 -9.75
N THR A 270 2.07 -6.67 -8.46
CA THR A 270 3.18 -6.54 -7.52
C THR A 270 3.95 -7.85 -7.49
N SER A 271 5.28 -7.85 -7.61
CA SER A 271 6.06 -9.04 -7.24
C SER A 271 6.24 -9.05 -5.72
N GLY A 272 5.41 -9.83 -5.04
CA GLY A 272 5.48 -10.08 -3.60
C GLY A 272 6.11 -11.45 -3.30
N TRP A 273 6.48 -11.72 -2.06
CA TRP A 273 6.83 -13.09 -1.66
C TRP A 273 5.54 -13.92 -1.54
N PRO A 274 5.61 -15.25 -1.65
CA PRO A 274 4.50 -16.09 -1.25
C PRO A 274 4.25 -15.83 0.24
N LYS A 275 2.98 -15.74 0.63
CA LYS A 275 2.58 -15.71 2.03
C LYS A 275 2.98 -17.08 2.56
N ASP A 276 4.10 -17.17 3.25
CA ASP A 276 4.49 -18.41 3.87
C ASP A 276 3.45 -18.67 4.98
N ASP A 277 2.51 -19.60 4.72
CA ASP A 277 1.58 -20.14 5.73
C ASP A 277 2.33 -20.91 6.84
N ASN A 278 3.66 -20.80 6.92
CA ASN A 278 4.51 -21.62 7.78
C ASN A 278 5.71 -20.84 8.35
N LEU A 279 5.42 -19.77 9.08
CA LEU A 279 6.35 -19.03 9.96
C LEU A 279 7.29 -19.96 10.77
N LEU A 280 6.78 -21.11 11.24
CA LEU A 280 7.54 -22.05 12.06
C LEU A 280 8.61 -22.86 11.28
N GLY A 281 8.42 -23.08 9.98
CA GLY A 281 9.38 -23.86 9.18
C GLY A 281 10.59 -23.05 8.72
N CYS A 282 10.38 -21.77 8.43
CA CYS A 282 11.38 -20.89 7.82
C CYS A 282 12.34 -20.28 8.85
N ASP A 283 11.84 -19.81 9.99
CA ASP A 283 12.66 -19.11 10.99
C ASP A 283 13.44 -20.05 11.92
N LEU A 284 12.87 -21.20 12.30
CA LEU A 284 13.54 -22.12 13.24
C LEU A 284 14.62 -22.98 12.60
N LEU A 285 14.51 -23.28 11.30
CA LEU A 285 15.38 -24.26 10.65
C LEU A 285 16.45 -23.64 9.74
N SER A 286 16.42 -22.30 9.50
CA SER A 286 17.30 -21.66 8.51
C SER A 286 17.30 -22.37 7.14
N LEU A 287 16.21 -23.08 6.81
CA LEU A 287 16.09 -23.89 5.60
C LEU A 287 15.65 -23.07 4.38
N CYS A 288 15.54 -21.75 4.53
CA CYS A 288 15.16 -20.88 3.43
C CYS A 288 16.17 -21.00 2.28
N THR A 289 15.64 -21.43 1.14
CA THR A 289 16.07 -20.97 -0.17
C THR A 289 16.40 -19.47 -0.10
N SER A 290 17.57 -19.11 -0.64
CA SER A 290 18.09 -17.73 -0.60
C SER A 290 17.04 -16.73 -1.05
N TRP A 291 17.08 -15.50 -0.53
CA TRP A 291 16.19 -14.41 -0.95
C TRP A 291 16.13 -14.30 -2.50
N GLU A 292 17.28 -14.51 -3.15
CA GLU A 292 17.43 -14.54 -4.62
C GLU A 292 16.51 -15.56 -5.29
N ARG A 293 16.31 -16.75 -4.68
CA ARG A 293 15.42 -17.77 -5.23
C ARG A 293 13.95 -17.41 -5.09
N ARG A 294 13.55 -16.60 -4.13
CA ARG A 294 12.15 -16.28 -3.82
C ARG A 294 11.70 -14.93 -4.41
N ARG A 295 12.63 -13.99 -4.69
CA ARG A 295 12.39 -12.77 -5.47
C ARG A 295 11.69 -13.05 -6.80
N ASP A 296 11.98 -14.20 -7.40
CA ASP A 296 11.53 -14.56 -8.74
C ASP A 296 10.31 -15.52 -8.72
N LEU A 297 9.66 -15.75 -7.56
CA LEU A 297 8.67 -16.84 -7.41
C LEU A 297 7.21 -16.43 -7.23
N SER A 298 6.87 -15.15 -7.08
CA SER A 298 5.46 -14.76 -7.08
C SER A 298 5.20 -13.33 -7.48
N VAL A 299 4.09 -13.19 -8.19
CA VAL A 299 3.40 -11.94 -8.47
C VAL A 299 2.05 -11.99 -7.75
N ARG A 300 1.47 -10.84 -7.44
CA ARG A 300 0.13 -10.69 -6.87
C ARG A 300 -0.63 -9.59 -7.57
N GLU A 301 -1.94 -9.76 -7.58
CA GLU A 301 -2.86 -8.72 -8.03
C GLU A 301 -2.68 -7.47 -7.16
N ARG A 302 -2.78 -6.30 -7.78
CA ARG A 302 -2.90 -5.05 -7.05
C ARG A 302 -4.19 -5.07 -6.24
N ILE A 303 -4.07 -4.87 -4.94
CA ILE A 303 -5.22 -4.70 -4.05
C ILE A 303 -5.19 -3.36 -3.31
N ASP A 304 -4.09 -2.62 -3.46
CA ASP A 304 -3.93 -1.24 -3.03
C ASP A 304 -4.38 -0.27 -4.12
N TYR A 305 -5.25 0.67 -3.76
CA TYR A 305 -5.85 1.61 -4.72
C TYR A 305 -5.77 3.04 -4.23
N VAL A 306 -5.82 3.97 -5.18
CA VAL A 306 -6.21 5.36 -4.98
C VAL A 306 -7.35 5.66 -5.95
N LEU A 307 -8.53 5.94 -5.41
CA LEU A 307 -9.77 6.19 -6.13
C LEU A 307 -10.20 7.64 -5.95
N PHE A 308 -10.89 8.20 -6.93
CA PHE A 308 -11.50 9.52 -6.85
C PHE A 308 -12.85 9.55 -7.59
N ALA A 309 -13.62 10.63 -7.48
CA ALA A 309 -14.90 10.74 -8.18
C ALA A 309 -14.73 10.99 -9.68
N GLU A 310 -15.58 10.37 -10.50
CA GLU A 310 -15.70 10.69 -11.92
C GLU A 310 -16.06 12.17 -12.12
N GLY A 311 -15.33 12.86 -12.99
CA GLY A 311 -15.48 14.30 -13.23
C GLY A 311 -14.97 15.19 -12.10
N ALA A 312 -14.27 14.64 -11.10
CA ALA A 312 -13.55 15.44 -10.11
C ALA A 312 -12.52 16.38 -10.77
N PRO A 313 -12.16 17.51 -10.12
CA PRO A 313 -11.04 18.35 -10.54
C PRO A 313 -9.70 17.70 -10.14
N ILE A 314 -9.50 16.44 -10.50
CA ILE A 314 -8.33 15.63 -10.17
C ILE A 314 -7.82 15.00 -11.47
N GLU A 315 -6.55 15.25 -11.77
CA GLU A 315 -5.85 14.67 -12.91
C GLU A 315 -4.75 13.74 -12.40
N VAL A 316 -4.72 12.52 -12.92
CA VAL A 316 -3.64 11.56 -12.68
C VAL A 316 -2.48 11.92 -13.60
N ARG A 317 -1.33 12.26 -13.01
CA ARG A 317 -0.12 12.62 -13.76
C ARG A 317 0.76 11.41 -14.04
N TRP A 318 0.81 10.51 -13.07
CA TRP A 318 1.65 9.33 -13.11
C TRP A 318 1.25 8.36 -12.00
N THR A 319 1.39 7.07 -12.28
CA THR A 319 1.15 6.02 -11.31
C THR A 319 2.30 5.02 -11.31
N PHE A 320 2.52 4.38 -10.16
CA PHE A 320 3.58 3.40 -10.02
C PHE A 320 3.29 2.38 -8.94
N VAL A 321 3.42 1.14 -9.34
CA VAL A 321 3.46 -0.02 -8.45
C VAL A 321 4.88 -0.57 -8.57
N PRO A 322 5.71 -0.48 -7.52
CA PRO A 322 7.04 -1.02 -7.56
C PRO A 322 7.02 -2.53 -7.79
N ASN A 323 8.08 -3.02 -8.40
CA ASN A 323 8.34 -4.43 -8.56
C ASN A 323 9.68 -4.77 -7.90
N ARG A 324 9.77 -5.88 -7.16
CA ARG A 324 11.04 -6.35 -6.55
C ARG A 324 12.11 -6.74 -7.57
N SER A 325 11.75 -6.87 -8.85
CA SER A 325 12.72 -7.00 -9.95
C SER A 325 13.25 -5.65 -10.48
N ASP A 326 12.65 -4.53 -10.07
CA ASP A 326 13.18 -3.21 -10.41
C ASP A 326 14.57 -3.06 -9.77
N PRO A 327 15.58 -2.50 -10.48
CA PRO A 327 16.96 -2.41 -9.99
C PRO A 327 17.07 -1.84 -8.57
N ASP A 328 16.21 -0.87 -8.25
CA ASP A 328 16.14 -0.12 -6.99
C ASP A 328 15.57 -0.92 -5.80
N TRP A 329 14.80 -1.96 -6.11
CA TRP A 329 14.20 -2.87 -5.14
C TRP A 329 14.94 -4.20 -5.08
N ALA A 330 15.76 -4.49 -6.10
CA ALA A 330 16.66 -5.63 -6.18
C ALA A 330 18.09 -5.33 -5.70
N ALA A 331 18.44 -4.06 -5.43
CA ALA A 331 19.78 -3.65 -5.03
C ALA A 331 20.19 -4.23 -3.66
N VAL A 332 21.49 -4.53 -3.50
CA VAL A 332 22.09 -4.91 -2.21
C VAL A 332 21.81 -3.80 -1.19
N GLY A 333 21.30 -4.16 -0.02
CA GLY A 333 20.73 -3.23 0.96
C GLY A 333 19.26 -2.90 0.79
N SER A 334 18.56 -3.54 -0.16
CA SER A 334 17.10 -3.66 -0.17
C SER A 334 16.63 -4.94 0.55
N GLU A 335 17.52 -5.68 1.21
CA GLU A 335 17.19 -6.95 1.89
C GLU A 335 16.38 -6.78 3.18
N TRP A 336 16.17 -5.54 3.63
CA TRP A 336 15.45 -5.20 4.86
C TRP A 336 13.94 -5.49 4.81
N PHE A 337 13.38 -5.71 3.63
CA PHE A 337 11.95 -5.96 3.40
C PHE A 337 11.68 -7.45 3.26
N ARG A 338 12.08 -8.23 4.28
CA ARG A 338 11.92 -9.68 4.26
C ARG A 338 10.46 -10.09 4.28
N LEU A 339 9.59 -9.28 4.89
CA LEU A 339 8.24 -9.72 5.27
C LEU A 339 7.11 -8.94 4.62
N SER A 340 7.38 -7.77 4.03
CA SER A 340 6.31 -6.99 3.38
C SER A 340 5.87 -7.62 2.04
N ASP A 341 4.93 -8.56 2.08
CA ASP A 341 4.30 -9.17 0.90
C ASP A 341 3.61 -8.13 0.01
N HIS A 342 3.23 -6.99 0.59
CA HIS A 342 2.63 -5.85 -0.11
C HIS A 342 3.70 -4.82 -0.47
N LEU A 343 3.70 -4.38 -1.72
CA LEU A 343 4.49 -3.23 -2.16
C LEU A 343 3.56 -2.01 -2.23
N PRO A 344 4.09 -0.80 -1.96
CA PRO A 344 3.25 0.40 -1.93
C PRO A 344 2.70 0.74 -3.32
N TYR A 345 1.52 1.33 -3.38
CA TYR A 345 1.04 1.98 -4.60
C TYR A 345 1.26 3.48 -4.50
N VAL A 346 1.87 4.09 -5.52
CA VAL A 346 2.20 5.52 -5.59
C VAL A 346 1.47 6.18 -6.76
N VAL A 347 0.95 7.38 -6.54
CA VAL A 347 0.32 8.19 -7.58
C VAL A 347 0.66 9.67 -7.40
N ASP A 348 0.94 10.34 -8.51
CA ASP A 348 1.06 11.79 -8.59
C ASP A 348 -0.24 12.37 -9.13
N LEU A 349 -0.86 13.25 -8.36
CA LEU A 349 -2.13 13.89 -8.66
C LEU A 349 -1.95 15.39 -8.85
N GLN A 350 -2.62 15.96 -9.85
CA GLN A 350 -2.82 17.39 -9.95
C GLN A 350 -4.26 17.72 -9.56
N ILE A 351 -4.42 18.53 -8.52
CA ILE A 351 -5.73 19.02 -8.06
C ILE A 351 -6.00 20.35 -8.74
N GLY A 352 -7.07 20.43 -9.53
CA GLY A 352 -7.50 21.63 -10.23
C GLY A 352 -8.16 22.64 -9.28
N SER A 353 -8.09 23.92 -9.63
CA SER A 353 -8.75 25.02 -8.89
C SER A 353 -10.24 25.18 -9.21
N GLY A 354 -10.76 24.45 -10.21
CA GLY A 354 -12.06 24.73 -10.83
C GLY A 354 -13.28 24.28 -10.03
N ASP A 355 -14.36 25.06 -10.19
CA ASP A 355 -15.75 24.62 -10.07
C ASP A 355 -16.01 23.52 -11.12
N LEU A 356 -16.83 22.53 -10.77
CA LEU A 356 -17.18 21.44 -11.67
C LEU A 356 -17.85 21.99 -12.93
N PRO A 357 -17.60 21.40 -14.13
CA PRO A 357 -18.35 21.77 -15.31
C PRO A 357 -19.85 21.57 -15.04
N ASP A 358 -20.66 22.60 -15.34
CA ASP A 358 -22.12 22.56 -15.21
C ASP A 358 -22.65 21.24 -15.78
N GLN A 359 -23.34 20.45 -14.95
CA GLN A 359 -24.04 19.27 -15.47
C GLN A 359 -25.08 19.75 -16.49
N PRO A 360 -25.21 19.09 -17.66
CA PRO A 360 -26.31 19.39 -18.56
C PRO A 360 -27.62 19.17 -17.79
N ALA A 361 -28.46 20.22 -17.76
CA ALA A 361 -29.79 20.15 -17.16
C ALA A 361 -30.53 18.95 -17.77
N SER A 362 -30.95 18.01 -16.92
CA SER A 362 -31.73 16.83 -17.29
C SER A 362 -33.12 17.21 -17.79
#